data_AF-U5VY02-F1
#
_entry.id   AF-U5VY02-F1
#
_cell.length_a   1.000
_cell.length_b   1.000
_cell.length_c   1.000
_cell.angle_alpha   90.00
_cell.angle_beta   90.00
_cell.angle_gamma   90.00
#
_symmetry.space_group_name_H-M   'P 1'
#
loop_
_entity.id
_entity.type
_entity.pdbx_description
1 polymer ?
#
loop_
_entity_poly.entity_id
_entity_poly.type
_entity_poly.pdbx_seq_one_letter_code
_entity_poly.pdbx_strand_id
1 'polypeptide(L)'
;MDWEGCVWPEGEKADRRRILAALRAVVEPDPKDWSDPQTMVQVAVGNPHRGSLYPAAVPMTDLLLLIAREYPGRPRAVALDVLEDWWGLFEVEPKSEAGVIPAIVERITAARPFLESIPDAGDLLEEMTRDWTGEAPPSS
;
A
#
# COMPACT_ATOMS: atom_id res chain seq x y z
N MET A 1 7.60 -2.92 16.79
CA MET A 1 7.50 -1.54 16.28
C MET A 1 6.21 -0.93 16.79
N ASP A 2 6.20 0.35 17.16
CA ASP A 2 5.00 1.02 17.68
C ASP A 2 4.21 1.71 16.56
N TRP A 3 3.27 0.98 15.95
CA TRP A 3 2.39 1.50 14.91
C TRP A 3 1.34 2.48 15.45
N GLU A 4 1.20 2.58 16.78
CA GLU A 4 0.28 3.51 17.42
C GLU A 4 0.81 4.96 17.42
N GLY A 5 2.09 5.16 17.08
CA GLY A 5 2.69 6.48 16.93
C GLY A 5 2.43 7.18 15.59
N CYS A 6 1.83 6.50 14.59
CA CYS A 6 1.59 7.10 13.28
C CYS A 6 0.54 8.21 13.32
N VAL A 7 0.80 9.31 12.61
CA VAL A 7 -0.15 10.40 12.40
C VAL A 7 -1.11 9.98 11.29
N TRP A 8 -2.37 9.75 11.64
CA TRP A 8 -3.42 9.37 10.71
C TRP A 8 -4.27 10.60 10.35
N PRO A 9 -4.69 10.77 9.08
CA PRO A 9 -5.60 11.85 8.72
C PRO A 9 -6.90 11.75 9.52
N GLU A 10 -7.32 12.83 10.15
CA GLU A 10 -8.56 12.88 10.93
C GLU A 10 -9.79 12.85 10.00
N GLY A 11 -10.76 11.98 10.30
CA GLY A 11 -12.03 11.92 9.56
C GLY A 11 -12.80 10.61 9.78
N GLU A 12 -14.12 10.65 9.55
CA GLU A 12 -15.10 9.58 9.87
C GLU A 12 -14.87 8.21 9.19
N LYS A 13 -13.94 8.10 8.22
CA LYS A 13 -13.78 6.89 7.40
C LYS A 13 -12.54 6.04 7.71
N ALA A 14 -11.52 6.60 8.37
CA ALA A 14 -10.30 5.88 8.70
C ALA A 14 -10.41 5.27 10.11
N ASP A 15 -10.91 4.04 10.21
CA ASP A 15 -10.94 3.33 11.49
C ASP A 15 -9.53 2.84 11.85
N ARG A 16 -8.85 3.62 12.69
CA ARG A 16 -7.51 3.30 13.20
C ARG A 16 -7.41 1.91 13.81
N ARG A 17 -8.46 1.40 14.48
CA ARG A 17 -8.44 0.04 15.04
C ARG A 17 -8.41 -1.01 13.94
N ARG A 18 -9.20 -0.79 12.89
CA ARG A 18 -9.23 -1.67 11.72
C ARG A 18 -7.90 -1.67 10.98
N ILE A 19 -7.26 -0.52 10.83
CA ILE A 19 -5.93 -0.39 10.22
C ILE A 19 -4.88 -1.15 11.03
N LEU A 20 -4.83 -0.95 12.35
CA LEU A 20 -3.88 -1.65 13.21
C LEU A 20 -4.13 -3.17 13.21
N ALA A 21 -5.38 -3.61 13.17
CA ALA A 21 -5.72 -5.03 13.04
C ALA A 21 -5.23 -5.60 11.71
N ALA A 22 -5.41 -4.88 10.60
CA ALA A 22 -4.95 -5.31 9.29
C ALA A 22 -3.41 -5.43 9.23
N LEU A 23 -2.66 -4.45 9.77
CA LEU A 23 -1.19 -4.54 9.85
C LEU A 23 -0.73 -5.73 10.69
N ARG A 24 -1.43 -6.02 11.80
CA ARG A 24 -1.11 -7.17 12.65
C ARG A 24 -1.33 -8.48 11.90
N ALA A 25 -2.42 -8.59 11.15
CA ALA A 25 -2.71 -9.78 10.35
C ALA A 25 -1.65 -10.04 9.26
N VAL A 26 -1.00 -8.99 8.73
CA VAL A 26 0.10 -9.13 7.75
C VAL A 26 1.36 -9.73 8.39
N VAL A 27 1.74 -9.24 9.59
CA VAL A 27 3.02 -9.63 10.23
C VAL A 27 2.87 -10.89 11.08
N GLU A 28 1.75 -11.03 11.78
CA GLU A 28 1.44 -12.11 12.71
C GLU A 28 0.04 -12.68 12.38
N PRO A 29 -0.11 -13.42 11.29
CA PRO A 29 -1.38 -14.02 10.93
C PRO A 29 -1.80 -15.03 12.01
N ASP A 30 -2.96 -14.81 12.64
CA ASP A 30 -3.56 -15.79 13.53
C ASP A 30 -4.12 -16.93 12.66
N PRO A 31 -3.66 -18.19 12.81
CA PRO A 31 -4.17 -19.31 12.03
C PRO A 31 -5.66 -19.62 12.26
N LYS A 32 -6.27 -19.05 13.31
CA LYS A 32 -7.72 -19.12 13.55
C LYS A 32 -8.48 -17.99 12.86
N ASP A 33 -7.78 -16.94 12.45
CA ASP A 33 -8.33 -15.84 11.67
C ASP A 33 -8.18 -16.19 10.18
N TRP A 34 -9.29 -16.60 9.56
CA TRP A 34 -9.33 -16.97 8.14
C TRP A 34 -9.41 -15.75 7.22
N SER A 35 -9.28 -14.55 7.79
CA SER A 35 -9.30 -13.31 7.03
C SER A 35 -8.09 -13.23 6.12
N ASP A 36 -8.33 -12.94 4.84
CA ASP A 36 -7.26 -12.64 3.89
C ASP A 36 -6.60 -11.30 4.27
N PRO A 37 -5.31 -11.26 4.68
CA PRO A 37 -4.67 -10.04 5.15
C PRO A 37 -4.61 -8.94 4.08
N GLN A 38 -4.48 -9.30 2.81
CA GLN A 38 -4.51 -8.36 1.68
C GLN A 38 -5.87 -7.66 1.61
N THR A 39 -6.96 -8.43 1.58
CA THR A 39 -8.34 -7.90 1.63
C THR A 39 -8.56 -7.02 2.86
N MET A 40 -8.10 -7.45 4.05
CA MET A 40 -8.23 -6.67 5.29
C MET A 40 -7.58 -5.29 5.19
N VAL A 41 -6.40 -5.21 4.58
CA VAL A 41 -5.68 -3.97 4.38
C VAL A 41 -6.40 -3.08 3.36
N GLN A 42 -6.82 -3.63 2.22
CA GLN A 42 -7.55 -2.90 1.18
C GLN A 42 -8.85 -2.26 1.71
N VAL A 43 -9.64 -2.99 2.51
CA VAL A 43 -10.89 -2.46 3.09
C VAL A 43 -10.66 -1.50 4.25
N ALA A 44 -9.47 -1.48 4.86
CA ALA A 44 -9.16 -0.60 5.98
C ALA A 44 -8.82 0.83 5.52
N VAL A 45 -8.25 0.98 4.33
CA VAL A 45 -7.80 2.29 3.81
C VAL A 45 -8.29 2.61 2.40
N GLY A 46 -9.21 1.81 1.87
CA GLY A 46 -9.84 2.04 0.58
C GLY A 46 -11.24 1.44 0.49
N ASN A 47 -11.82 1.58 -0.70
CA ASN A 47 -13.07 0.95 -1.09
C ASN A 47 -12.80 0.08 -2.33
N PRO A 48 -12.47 -1.21 -2.17
CA PRO A 48 -12.16 -2.09 -3.29
C PRO A 48 -13.33 -2.20 -4.27
N HIS A 49 -14.58 -2.14 -3.81
CA HIS A 49 -15.75 -2.17 -4.70
C HIS A 49 -15.87 -0.94 -5.61
N ARG A 50 -15.30 0.19 -5.21
CA ARG A 50 -15.31 1.43 -5.99
C ARG A 50 -13.96 1.71 -6.65
N GLY A 51 -12.97 0.83 -6.47
CA GLY A 51 -11.60 1.05 -6.92
C GLY A 51 -11.01 2.36 -6.40
N SER A 52 -11.34 2.78 -5.17
CA SER A 52 -10.93 4.10 -4.66
C SER A 52 -10.12 4.04 -3.36
N LEU A 53 -9.04 4.80 -3.24
CA LEU A 53 -8.26 4.96 -2.00
C LEU A 53 -8.79 6.09 -1.10
N TYR A 54 -8.66 5.90 0.21
CA TYR A 54 -8.90 6.94 1.21
C TYR A 54 -7.59 7.63 1.61
N PRO A 55 -7.63 8.83 2.24
CA PRO A 55 -6.42 9.52 2.71
C PRO A 55 -5.50 8.70 3.61
N ALA A 56 -6.04 7.74 4.36
CA ALA A 56 -5.26 6.84 5.21
C ALA A 56 -4.31 5.91 4.43
N ALA A 57 -4.49 5.76 3.11
CA ALA A 57 -3.56 5.01 2.26
C ALA A 57 -2.15 5.62 2.26
N VAL A 58 -2.03 6.95 2.41
CA VAL A 58 -0.73 7.64 2.41
C VAL A 58 0.19 7.17 3.55
N PRO A 59 -0.18 7.31 4.85
CA PRO A 59 0.64 6.77 5.94
C PRO A 59 0.72 5.24 5.94
N MET A 60 -0.24 4.55 5.33
CA MET A 60 -0.23 3.10 5.22
C MET A 60 0.81 2.60 4.21
N THR A 61 1.06 3.33 3.12
CA THR A 61 2.15 3.06 2.20
C THR A 61 3.49 2.99 2.92
N ASP A 62 3.77 3.94 3.81
CA ASP A 62 5.02 3.97 4.59
C ASP A 62 5.17 2.71 5.47
N LEU A 63 4.07 2.27 6.10
CA LEU A 63 4.05 1.09 6.96
C LEU A 63 4.19 -0.22 6.18
N LEU A 64 3.56 -0.34 5.01
CA LEU A 64 3.69 -1.53 4.16
C LEU A 64 5.09 -1.65 3.58
N LEU A 65 5.69 -0.55 3.14
CA LEU A 65 7.10 -0.52 2.71
C LEU A 65 8.04 -0.96 3.84
N LEU A 66 7.76 -0.52 5.07
CA LEU A 66 8.51 -0.90 6.25
C LEU A 66 8.33 -2.39 6.61
N ILE A 67 7.10 -2.92 6.47
CA ILE A 67 6.85 -4.35 6.62
C ILE A 67 7.64 -5.15 5.58
N ALA A 68 7.57 -4.75 4.31
CA ALA A 68 8.30 -5.40 3.23
C ALA A 68 9.81 -5.42 3.51
N ARG A 69 10.35 -4.33 4.07
CA ARG A 69 11.77 -4.22 4.43
C ARG A 69 12.17 -5.13 5.59
N GLU A 70 11.44 -5.04 6.70
CA GLU A 70 11.86 -5.63 7.99
C GLU A 70 11.40 -7.09 8.17
N TYR A 71 10.36 -7.54 7.46
CA TYR A 71 9.76 -8.87 7.64
C TYR A 71 9.79 -9.69 6.34
N PRO A 72 10.91 -10.38 6.02
CA PRO A 72 11.01 -11.21 4.84
C PRO A 72 10.02 -12.39 4.85
N GLY A 73 9.75 -12.95 3.66
CA GLY A 73 8.82 -14.06 3.48
C GLY A 73 7.40 -13.60 3.24
N ARG A 74 6.42 -14.29 3.85
CA ARG A 74 4.98 -14.03 3.61
C ARG A 74 4.54 -12.60 3.94
N PRO A 75 4.97 -11.97 5.06
CA PRO A 75 4.56 -10.58 5.35
C PRO A 75 5.02 -9.60 4.27
N ARG A 76 6.25 -9.77 3.76
CA ARG A 76 6.76 -8.99 2.64
C ARG A 76 5.91 -9.17 1.39
N ALA A 77 5.62 -10.42 1.00
CA ALA A 77 4.82 -10.70 -0.19
C ALA A 77 3.46 -9.99 -0.11
N VAL A 78 2.72 -10.20 0.98
CA VAL A 78 1.42 -9.56 1.19
C VAL A 78 1.52 -8.02 1.18
N ALA A 79 2.56 -7.45 1.78
CA ALA A 79 2.73 -6.01 1.77
C ALA A 79 3.01 -5.47 0.37
N LEU A 80 3.79 -6.18 -0.45
CA LEU A 80 4.05 -5.82 -1.84
C LEU A 80 2.80 -5.99 -2.71
N ASP A 81 2.04 -7.08 -2.55
CA ASP A 81 0.79 -7.33 -3.31
C ASP A 81 -0.25 -6.22 -3.06
N VAL A 82 -0.39 -5.78 -1.79
CA VAL A 82 -1.29 -4.67 -1.46
C VAL A 82 -0.82 -3.36 -2.10
N LEU A 83 0.49 -3.08 -2.05
CA LEU A 83 1.05 -1.88 -2.64
C LEU A 83 0.86 -1.88 -4.16
N GLU A 84 1.09 -3.03 -4.81
CA GLU A 84 0.82 -3.24 -6.23
C GLU A 84 -0.63 -2.96 -6.58
N ASP A 85 -1.58 -3.54 -5.85
CA ASP A 85 -3.00 -3.31 -6.10
C ASP A 85 -3.32 -1.82 -6.03
N TRP A 86 -2.87 -1.14 -4.98
CA TRP A 86 -3.19 0.27 -4.77
C TRP A 86 -2.57 1.18 -5.82
N TRP A 87 -1.37 0.84 -6.27
CA TRP A 87 -0.66 1.63 -7.25
C TRP A 87 -1.14 1.30 -8.67
N GLY A 88 -1.45 0.05 -9.00
CA GLY A 88 -1.90 -0.32 -10.34
C GLY A 88 -3.41 -0.16 -10.60
N LEU A 89 -4.26 -0.27 -9.57
CA LEU A 89 -5.70 -0.51 -9.78
C LEU A 89 -6.64 0.54 -9.17
N PHE A 90 -6.19 1.33 -8.20
CA PHE A 90 -7.08 2.24 -7.47
C PHE A 90 -6.93 3.70 -7.90
N GLU A 91 -8.06 4.37 -8.10
CA GLU A 91 -8.16 5.81 -8.27
C GLU A 91 -8.33 6.52 -6.91
N VAL A 92 -8.18 7.84 -6.86
CA VAL A 92 -8.47 8.59 -5.62
C VAL A 92 -9.97 8.82 -5.50
N GLU A 93 -10.53 8.69 -4.29
CA GLU A 93 -11.93 9.01 -4.08
C GLU A 93 -12.17 10.51 -4.41
N PRO A 94 -13.15 10.88 -5.27
CA PRO A 94 -13.28 12.23 -5.84
C PRO A 94 -13.48 13.38 -4.84
N LYS A 95 -13.67 13.06 -3.56
CA LYS A 95 -13.85 14.05 -2.48
C LYS A 95 -12.61 14.23 -1.61
N SER A 96 -11.49 13.59 -1.96
CA SER A 96 -10.24 13.58 -1.19
C SER A 96 -9.02 14.13 -1.96
N GLU A 97 -9.29 14.77 -3.10
CA GLU A 97 -8.44 14.68 -4.30
C GLU A 97 -7.11 15.43 -4.31
N ALA A 98 -6.87 16.47 -3.52
CA ALA A 98 -5.75 17.36 -3.87
C ALA A 98 -4.33 16.85 -3.49
N GLY A 99 -4.17 15.73 -2.77
CA GLY A 99 -2.84 15.36 -2.23
C GLY A 99 -2.51 13.88 -2.04
N VAL A 100 -3.47 12.95 -2.18
CA VAL A 100 -3.27 11.51 -1.86
C VAL A 100 -2.33 10.86 -2.87
N ILE A 101 -2.80 10.68 -4.12
CA ILE A 101 -2.18 11.34 -5.27
C ILE A 101 -0.64 11.48 -5.28
N PRO A 102 -0.17 12.74 -5.35
CA PRO A 102 1.25 13.06 -5.37
C PRO A 102 2.02 12.51 -4.17
N ALA A 103 1.40 12.43 -2.99
CA ALA A 103 2.08 11.94 -1.78
C ALA A 103 2.41 10.43 -1.85
N ILE A 104 1.58 9.64 -2.55
CA ILE A 104 1.86 8.23 -2.84
C ILE A 104 2.97 8.11 -3.89
N VAL A 105 2.92 8.90 -4.97
CA VAL A 105 3.96 8.91 -6.01
C VAL A 105 5.34 9.29 -5.46
N GLU A 106 5.39 10.29 -4.58
CA GLU A 106 6.63 10.69 -3.90
C GLU A 106 7.22 9.52 -3.08
N ARG A 107 6.37 8.78 -2.36
CA ARG A 107 6.77 7.61 -1.56
C ARG A 107 7.25 6.45 -2.42
N ILE A 108 6.56 6.16 -3.52
CA ILE A 108 6.99 5.16 -4.51
C ILE A 108 8.38 5.50 -5.03
N THR A 109 8.56 6.76 -5.43
CA THR A 109 9.82 7.24 -6.00
C THR A 109 10.95 7.13 -4.99
N ALA A 110 10.70 7.48 -3.73
CA ALA A 110 11.68 7.34 -2.64
C ALA A 110 11.98 5.87 -2.30
N ALA A 111 11.00 4.98 -2.43
CA ALA A 111 11.14 3.55 -2.16
C ALA A 111 11.83 2.77 -3.29
N ARG A 112 11.93 3.35 -4.50
CA ARG A 112 12.48 2.70 -5.70
C ARG A 112 13.80 1.95 -5.46
N PRO A 113 14.85 2.52 -4.84
CA PRO A 113 16.12 1.80 -4.64
C PRO A 113 15.98 0.55 -3.77
N PHE A 114 15.05 0.57 -2.82
CA PHE A 114 14.74 -0.59 -1.99
C PHE A 114 13.97 -1.63 -2.78
N LEU A 115 12.92 -1.21 -3.50
CA LEU A 115 12.12 -2.11 -4.33
C LEU A 115 12.99 -2.80 -5.41
N GLU A 116 13.90 -2.08 -6.06
CA GLU A 116 14.87 -2.63 -7.03
C GLU A 116 15.85 -3.65 -6.42
N SER A 117 16.03 -3.63 -5.10
CA SER A 117 16.89 -4.58 -4.38
C SER A 117 16.19 -5.90 -4.03
N ILE A 118 14.87 -5.98 -4.22
CA ILE A 118 14.09 -7.20 -3.97
C ILE A 118 14.02 -8.00 -5.28
N PRO A 119 14.53 -9.25 -5.31
CA PRO A 119 14.60 -10.06 -6.53
C PRO A 119 13.27 -10.26 -7.27
N ASP A 120 12.15 -10.16 -6.55
CA ASP A 120 10.78 -10.39 -7.06
C ASP A 120 9.96 -9.10 -7.25
N ALA A 121 10.53 -7.91 -7.03
CA ALA A 121 9.79 -6.63 -7.14
C ALA A 121 10.10 -5.84 -8.43
N GLY A 122 10.91 -6.40 -9.33
CA GLY A 122 11.30 -5.76 -10.59
C GLY A 122 10.12 -5.54 -11.53
N ASP A 123 9.26 -6.55 -11.70
CA ASP A 123 8.09 -6.47 -12.57
C ASP A 123 7.06 -5.44 -12.05
N LEU A 124 6.89 -5.37 -10.71
CA LEU A 124 6.06 -4.38 -10.01
C LEU A 124 6.44 -2.94 -10.36
N LEU A 125 7.74 -2.63 -10.32
CA LEU A 125 8.26 -1.29 -10.51
C LEU A 125 8.14 -0.81 -11.96
N GLU A 126 8.30 -1.71 -12.93
CA GLU A 126 8.16 -1.39 -14.34
C GLU A 126 6.70 -1.10 -14.71
N GLU A 127 5.75 -1.87 -14.18
CA GLU A 127 4.32 -1.68 -14.42
C GLU A 127 3.80 -0.40 -13.75
N MET A 128 4.19 -0.16 -12.49
CA MET A 128 3.81 1.06 -11.78
C MET A 128 4.38 2.35 -12.41
N THR A 129 5.61 2.32 -12.91
CA THR A 129 6.19 3.51 -13.54
C THR A 129 5.44 3.86 -14.82
N ARG A 130 5.05 2.84 -15.61
CA ARG A 130 4.33 2.98 -16.88
C ARG A 130 2.97 3.66 -16.72
N ASP A 131 2.17 3.23 -15.76
CA ASP A 131 0.80 3.72 -15.58
C ASP A 131 0.74 5.14 -14.98
N TRP A 132 1.77 5.54 -14.23
CA TRP A 132 1.79 6.82 -13.52
C TRP A 132 2.58 7.92 -14.22
N THR A 133 3.60 7.60 -15.02
CA THR A 133 4.34 8.61 -15.80
C THR A 133 3.79 8.78 -17.23
N GLY A 134 3.00 7.81 -17.72
CA GLY A 134 2.52 7.79 -19.10
C GLY A 134 3.64 7.58 -20.13
N GLU A 135 4.84 7.18 -19.71
CA GLU A 135 5.96 6.93 -20.62
C GLU A 135 5.83 5.54 -21.26
N ALA A 136 5.80 5.52 -22.59
CA ALA A 136 5.88 4.28 -23.37
C ALA A 136 7.30 3.67 -23.27
N PRO A 137 7.43 2.34 -23.25
CA PRO A 137 8.75 1.70 -23.19
C PRO A 137 9.62 2.11 -24.39
N PRO A 138 10.95 2.22 -24.21
CA PRO A 138 11.85 2.53 -25.30
C PRO A 138 11.72 1.45 -26.38
N SER A 139 11.34 1.88 -27.58
CA SER A 139 11.21 0.99 -28.73
C SER A 139 12.58 0.38 -29.03
N SER A 140 12.70 -0.94 -28.84
CA SER A 140 13.85 -1.73 -29.29
C SER A 140 13.81 -1.95 -30.79
#